data_AF-A0AAD5HUL6-F1
#
_entry.id   AF-A0AAD5HUL6-F1
#
_cell.length_a   1.000
_cell.length_b   1.000
_cell.length_c   1.000
_cell.angle_alpha   90.00
_cell.angle_beta   90.00
_cell.angle_gamma   90.00
#
_symmetry.space_group_name_H-M   'P 1'
#
loop_
_entity.id
_entity.type
_entity.pdbx_description
1 polymer ?
#
loop_
_entity_poly.entity_id
_entity_poly.type
_entity_poly.pdbx_seq_one_letter_code
_entity_poly.pdbx_strand_id
1 'polypeptide(L)'
;MGVTNKRTITKTRRKTRDVDQVKADLLSPKHLKQFMETKAAEDLPGLGRHYCTECSKWFDTDATLVAHRKGKPHKRRLKQIAEGPYTHKEADAAIGLWTDNGDRKRTDMDNDVSMDP
;
A
#
# COMPACT_ATOMS: atom_id res chain seq x y z
N MET A 1 -15.63 -4.98 -29.15
CA MET A 1 -15.52 -5.21 -27.68
C MET A 1 -15.89 -3.93 -26.96
N GLY A 2 -17.17 -3.72 -26.66
CA GLY A 2 -17.65 -2.49 -26.01
C GLY A 2 -17.18 -2.44 -24.55
N VAL A 3 -16.36 -1.44 -24.20
CA VAL A 3 -15.99 -1.16 -22.82
C VAL A 3 -17.26 -0.71 -22.10
N THR A 4 -17.96 -1.64 -21.43
CA THR A 4 -19.11 -1.31 -20.59
C THR A 4 -18.70 -0.22 -19.65
N ASN A 5 -19.44 0.88 -19.72
CA ASN A 5 -19.07 2.16 -19.19
C ASN A 5 -18.85 2.13 -17.67
N LYS A 6 -17.59 1.97 -17.23
CA LYS A 6 -17.15 1.98 -15.82
C LYS A 6 -17.26 3.36 -15.15
N ARG A 7 -18.04 4.29 -15.75
CA ARG A 7 -18.16 5.71 -15.40
C ARG A 7 -18.43 5.98 -13.92
N THR A 8 -18.97 5.02 -13.16
CA THR A 8 -19.26 5.19 -11.72
C THR A 8 -18.27 4.48 -10.79
N ILE A 9 -17.63 3.40 -11.22
CA ILE A 9 -16.74 2.57 -10.37
C ILE A 9 -15.35 3.20 -10.30
N THR A 10 -14.85 3.73 -11.42
CA THR A 10 -13.51 4.33 -11.50
C THR A 10 -13.48 5.79 -11.01
N LYS A 11 -14.57 6.31 -10.43
CA LYS A 11 -14.60 7.70 -9.94
C LYS A 11 -13.68 7.86 -8.73
N THR A 12 -13.00 9.00 -8.64
CA THR A 12 -12.08 9.36 -7.55
C THR A 12 -12.72 9.22 -6.16
N ARG A 13 -13.99 9.61 -6.01
CA ARG A 13 -14.73 9.47 -4.73
C ARG A 13 -14.91 8.02 -4.23
N ARG A 14 -14.68 7.01 -5.07
CA ARG A 14 -14.79 5.57 -4.76
C ARG A 14 -13.45 4.85 -4.90
N LYS A 15 -12.36 5.61 -5.02
CA LYS A 15 -11.02 5.08 -5.20
C LYS A 15 -10.60 4.31 -3.95
N THR A 16 -10.20 3.06 -4.16
CA THR A 16 -9.57 2.22 -3.13
C THR A 16 -8.07 2.40 -3.14
N ARG A 17 -7.38 1.90 -2.12
CA ARG A 17 -5.93 1.89 -2.09
C ARG A 17 -5.32 1.14 -3.26
N ASP A 18 -4.25 1.73 -3.79
CA ASP A 18 -3.49 1.17 -4.90
C ASP A 18 -2.52 0.08 -4.40
N VAL A 19 -2.03 -0.75 -5.34
CA VAL A 19 -1.20 -1.94 -5.02
C VAL A 19 0.15 -1.55 -4.42
N ASP A 20 0.72 -0.44 -4.90
CA ASP A 20 1.96 0.17 -4.41
C ASP A 20 1.84 0.63 -2.94
N GLN A 21 0.74 1.30 -2.59
CA GLN A 21 0.47 1.72 -1.22
C GLN A 21 0.32 0.52 -0.28
N VAL A 22 -0.42 -0.51 -0.70
CA VAL A 22 -0.56 -1.74 0.07
C VAL A 22 0.78 -2.44 0.26
N LYS A 23 1.64 -2.47 -0.76
CA LYS A 23 2.99 -3.03 -0.61
C LYS A 23 3.83 -2.24 0.40
N ALA A 24 3.73 -0.90 0.39
CA ALA A 24 4.41 -0.07 1.40
C ALA A 24 3.90 -0.34 2.82
N ASP A 25 2.59 -0.55 3.00
CA ASP A 25 2.00 -0.93 4.29
C ASP A 25 2.50 -2.30 4.78
N LEU A 26 2.67 -3.26 3.86
CA LEU A 26 3.19 -4.59 4.18
C LEU A 26 4.67 -4.55 4.56
N LEU A 27 5.45 -3.66 3.93
CA LEU A 27 6.87 -3.47 4.23
C LEU A 27 7.09 -2.72 5.55
N SER A 28 6.19 -1.81 5.91
CA SER A 28 6.39 -0.90 7.03
C SER A 28 5.16 -0.82 7.95
N PRO A 29 5.25 -1.29 9.21
CA PRO A 29 4.11 -1.26 10.12
C PRO A 29 3.71 0.16 10.52
N LYS A 30 4.60 1.15 10.34
CA LYS A 30 4.32 2.56 10.58
C LYS A 30 3.27 3.11 9.61
N HIS A 31 3.41 2.81 8.31
CA HIS A 31 2.45 3.27 7.29
C HIS A 31 1.06 2.68 7.50
N LEU A 32 1.02 1.40 7.87
CA LEU A 32 -0.23 0.71 8.20
C LEU A 32 -0.94 1.40 9.38
N LYS A 33 -0.21 1.67 10.48
CA LYS A 33 -0.77 2.35 11.66
C LYS A 33 -1.32 3.74 11.32
N GLN A 34 -0.51 4.56 10.64
CA GLN A 34 -0.92 5.90 10.20
C GLN A 34 -2.21 5.85 9.38
N PHE A 35 -2.33 4.87 8.48
CA PHE A 35 -3.57 4.72 7.72
C PHE A 35 -4.76 4.31 8.59
N MET A 36 -4.60 3.34 9.48
CA MET A 36 -5.69 2.93 10.37
C MET A 36 -6.16 4.08 11.24
N GLU A 37 -5.23 4.91 11.73
CA GLU A 37 -5.52 6.12 12.52
C GLU A 37 -6.31 7.19 11.75
N THR A 38 -6.18 7.25 10.41
CA THR A 38 -7.01 8.19 9.61
C THR A 38 -8.51 7.87 9.64
N LYS A 39 -8.91 6.70 10.17
CA LYS A 39 -10.29 6.23 10.19
C LYS A 39 -10.77 6.10 11.64
N ALA A 40 -11.78 6.88 12.00
CA ALA A 40 -12.38 6.82 13.32
C ALA A 40 -13.15 5.50 13.50
N ALA A 41 -12.77 4.69 14.49
CA ALA A 41 -13.26 3.32 14.69
C ALA A 41 -14.79 3.18 14.64
N GLU A 42 -15.53 4.20 15.08
CA GLU A 42 -17.00 4.25 15.12
C GLU A 42 -17.65 4.20 13.71
N ASP A 43 -16.98 4.76 12.70
CA ASP A 43 -17.47 4.80 11.32
C ASP A 43 -17.19 3.51 10.55
N LEU A 44 -16.39 2.59 11.13
CA LEU A 44 -15.97 1.38 10.44
C LEU A 44 -16.83 0.17 10.80
N PRO A 45 -17.04 -0.73 9.82
CA PRO A 45 -17.68 -2.01 10.11
C PRO A 45 -16.89 -2.80 11.16
N GLY A 46 -17.60 -3.41 12.10
CA GLY A 46 -17.00 -4.19 13.18
C GLY A 46 -16.07 -3.39 14.09
N LEU A 47 -16.28 -2.06 14.22
CA LEU A 47 -15.43 -1.13 14.99
C LEU A 47 -13.95 -1.15 14.56
N GLY A 48 -13.70 -1.48 13.28
CA GLY A 48 -12.33 -1.60 12.77
C GLY A 48 -11.54 -2.75 13.39
N ARG A 49 -12.18 -3.82 13.85
CA ARG A 49 -11.48 -4.98 14.42
C ARG A 49 -11.02 -5.97 13.35
N HIS A 50 -11.80 -6.13 12.30
CA HIS A 50 -11.55 -7.14 11.25
C HIS A 50 -11.07 -6.48 9.96
N TYR A 51 -9.75 -6.38 9.78
CA TYR A 51 -9.13 -5.76 8.61
C TYR A 51 -8.34 -6.74 7.75
N CYS A 52 -8.53 -6.65 6.43
CA CYS A 52 -7.65 -7.28 5.46
C CYS A 52 -6.73 -6.22 4.84
N THR A 53 -5.43 -6.29 5.15
CA THR A 53 -4.40 -5.36 4.67
C THR A 53 -4.25 -5.38 3.16
N GLU A 54 -4.17 -6.57 2.58
CA GLU A 54 -3.91 -6.79 1.15
C GLU A 54 -5.02 -6.25 0.23
N CYS A 55 -6.27 -6.39 0.68
CA CYS A 55 -7.45 -5.92 -0.04
C CYS A 55 -7.90 -4.54 0.45
N SER A 56 -7.25 -3.97 1.47
CA SER A 56 -7.61 -2.71 2.11
C SER A 56 -9.09 -2.61 2.50
N LYS A 57 -9.66 -3.69 3.03
CA LYS A 57 -11.09 -3.82 3.29
C LYS A 57 -11.37 -4.22 4.74
N TRP A 58 -12.36 -3.55 5.33
CA TRP A 58 -12.88 -3.83 6.66
C TRP A 58 -14.10 -4.75 6.58
N PHE A 59 -14.26 -5.57 7.61
CA PHE A 59 -15.30 -6.59 7.72
C PHE A 59 -16.01 -6.49 9.07
N ASP A 60 -17.25 -6.98 9.11
CA ASP A 60 -18.09 -6.87 10.30
C ASP A 60 -17.74 -7.94 11.34
N THR A 61 -17.34 -9.14 10.90
CA THR A 61 -17.06 -10.31 11.77
C THR A 61 -15.81 -11.09 11.33
N ASP A 62 -15.21 -11.84 12.25
CA ASP A 62 -14.07 -12.73 11.96
C ASP A 62 -14.40 -13.80 10.90
N ALA A 63 -15.59 -14.39 10.96
CA ALA A 63 -16.00 -15.43 10.01
C ALA A 63 -16.00 -14.90 8.56
N THR A 64 -16.47 -13.67 8.35
CA THR A 64 -16.47 -13.05 7.01
C THR A 64 -15.07 -12.73 6.50
N LEU A 65 -14.15 -12.35 7.39
CA LEU A 65 -12.74 -12.13 7.06
C LEU A 65 -12.05 -13.44 6.66
N VAL A 66 -12.29 -14.53 7.40
CA VAL A 66 -11.75 -15.86 7.07
C VAL A 66 -12.31 -16.36 5.73
N ALA A 67 -13.61 -16.18 5.49
CA ALA A 67 -14.23 -16.52 4.20
C ALA A 67 -13.65 -15.69 3.04
N HIS A 68 -13.43 -14.39 3.25
CA HIS A 68 -12.80 -13.50 2.28
C HIS A 68 -11.39 -13.98 1.88
N ARG A 69 -10.54 -14.35 2.86
CA ARG A 69 -9.18 -14.86 2.62
C ARG A 69 -9.17 -16.12 1.75
N LYS A 70 -10.17 -17.00 1.88
CA LYS A 70 -10.29 -18.21 1.06
C LYS A 70 -10.78 -17.91 -0.36
N GLY A 71 -11.42 -16.76 -0.58
CA GLY A 71 -12.06 -16.37 -1.83
C GLY A 71 -11.09 -16.08 -2.98
N LYS A 72 -11.58 -16.27 -4.21
CA LYS A 72 -10.87 -15.92 -5.45
C LYS A 72 -10.40 -14.45 -5.53
N PRO A 73 -11.18 -13.42 -5.12
CA PRO A 73 -10.73 -12.03 -5.27
C PRO A 73 -9.48 -11.73 -4.45
N HIS A 74 -9.41 -12.25 -3.23
CA HIS A 74 -8.25 -12.12 -2.36
C HIS A 74 -7.00 -12.80 -2.97
N LYS A 75 -7.14 -14.05 -3.43
CA LYS A 75 -6.06 -14.77 -4.11
C LYS A 75 -5.54 -14.04 -5.37
N ARG A 76 -6.42 -13.36 -6.11
CA ARG A 76 -6.01 -12.54 -7.26
C ARG A 76 -5.22 -11.30 -6.81
N ARG A 77 -5.64 -10.65 -5.72
CA ARG A 77 -4.92 -9.50 -5.16
C ARG A 77 -3.54 -9.89 -4.64
N LEU A 78 -3.42 -11.03 -3.99
CA LEU A 78 -2.13 -11.59 -3.55
C LEU A 78 -1.15 -11.78 -4.71
N LYS A 79 -1.62 -12.32 -5.84
CA LYS A 79 -0.80 -12.46 -7.05
C LYS A 79 -0.33 -11.10 -7.58
N GLN A 80 -1.21 -10.10 -7.63
CA GLN A 80 -0.85 -8.74 -8.05
C GLN A 80 0.20 -8.10 -7.13
N ILE A 81 0.09 -8.31 -5.82
CA ILE A 81 1.08 -7.79 -4.86
C ILE A 81 2.42 -8.51 -5.04
N ALA A 82 2.40 -9.82 -5.32
CA ALA A 82 3.59 -10.63 -5.56
C ALA A 82 4.32 -10.25 -6.85
N GLU A 83 3.59 -9.98 -7.94
CA GLU A 83 4.14 -9.47 -9.21
C GLU A 83 4.86 -8.12 -9.04
N GLY A 84 4.48 -7.36 -8.01
CA GLY A 84 5.06 -6.07 -7.68
C GLY A 84 4.34 -4.91 -8.38
N PRO A 85 4.30 -3.72 -7.74
CA PRO A 85 3.65 -2.56 -8.32
C PRO A 85 4.51 -1.96 -9.43
N TYR A 86 3.85 -1.59 -10.53
CA TYR A 86 4.44 -0.74 -11.54
C TYR A 86 4.73 0.64 -10.96
N THR A 87 5.96 1.13 -11.12
CA THR A 87 6.37 2.44 -10.57
C THR A 87 6.59 3.48 -11.67
N HIS A 88 6.45 4.76 -11.33
CA HIS A 88 6.74 5.85 -12.26
C HIS A 88 8.16 5.78 -12.82
N LYS A 89 9.14 5.35 -12.01
CA LYS A 89 10.54 5.18 -12.45
C LYS A 89 10.67 4.15 -13.58
N GLU A 90 9.89 3.09 -13.55
CA GLU A 90 9.86 2.09 -14.62
C GLU A 90 9.24 2.67 -15.91
N ALA A 91 8.23 3.53 -15.77
CA ALA A 91 7.63 4.24 -16.90
C ALA A 91 8.61 5.21 -17.56
N ASP A 92 9.31 5.99 -16.73
CA ASP A 92 10.32 6.94 -17.19
C ASP A 92 11.47 6.20 -17.88
N ALA A 93 11.96 5.10 -17.28
CA ALA A 93 13.02 4.27 -17.85
C ALA A 93 12.61 3.64 -19.19
N ALA A 94 11.34 3.25 -19.37
CA ALA A 94 10.83 2.72 -20.63
C ALA A 94 10.84 3.75 -21.77
N ILE A 95 10.74 5.05 -21.44
CA ILE A 95 10.83 6.16 -22.39
C ILE A 95 12.30 6.62 -22.57
N GLY A 96 13.25 5.98 -21.88
CA GLY A 96 14.68 6.34 -21.89
C GLY A 96 15.03 7.47 -20.93
N LEU A 97 14.12 7.85 -20.04
CA LEU A 97 14.34 8.82 -18.98
C LEU A 97 14.78 8.06 -17.71
N TRP A 98 16.08 7.97 -17.46
CA TRP A 98 16.60 7.45 -16.20
C TRP A 98 17.31 8.54 -15.41
N THR A 99 17.38 8.38 -14.09
CA THR A 99 18.22 9.24 -13.25
C THR A 99 19.42 8.42 -12.79
N ASP A 100 20.60 8.73 -13.34
CA ASP A 100 21.86 8.22 -12.82
C ASP A 100 22.21 9.00 -11.55
N ASN A 101 21.61 8.60 -10.42
CA ASN A 101 22.11 9.00 -9.13
C ASN A 101 23.40 8.21 -8.90
N GLY A 102 24.51 8.65 -9.50
CA GLY A 102 25.82 8.04 -9.33
C GLY A 102 26.21 7.87 -7.86
N ASP A 103 27.33 7.20 -7.58
CA ASP A 103 27.77 6.88 -6.22
C ASP A 103 27.88 8.13 -5.34
N ARG A 104 26.83 8.38 -4.55
CA ARG A 104 26.87 9.37 -3.47
C ARG A 104 27.84 8.84 -2.42
N LYS A 105 29.11 9.27 -2.49
CA LYS A 105 30.05 9.14 -1.37
C LYS A 105 29.36 9.70 -0.13
N ARG A 106 28.97 8.82 0.79
CA ARG A 106 28.61 9.21 2.15
C ARG A 106 29.87 9.82 2.73
N THR A 107 29.90 11.14 2.90
CA THR A 107 30.86 11.76 3.81
C THR A 107 30.36 11.42 5.20
N ASP A 108 30.97 10.39 5.80
CA ASP A 108 30.93 10.18 7.23
C ASP A 108 31.48 11.48 7.86
N MET A 109 30.60 12.27 8.47
CA MET A 109 31.00 13.40 9.30
C MET A 109 30.71 12.99 10.74
N ASP A 110 31.81 12.81 11.45
CA ASP A 110 31.95 12.23 12.77
C ASP A 110 31.13 12.96 13.84
N ASN A 111 30.43 12.18 14.68
CA ASN A 111 29.95 12.64 15.97
C ASN A 111 31.13 12.58 16.96
N ASP A 112 31.95 13.63 17.01
CA ASP A 112 32.79 13.91 18.17
C ASP A 112 31.96 14.69 19.19
N VAL A 113 31.23 13.96 20.05
CA VAL A 113 30.84 14.46 21.38
C VAL A 113 31.63 13.64 22.39
N SER A 114 32.91 14.01 22.53
CA SER A 114 33.78 13.62 23.62
C SER A 114 34.43 14.88 24.16
N MET A 115 33.91 15.40 25.27
CA MET A 115 34.68 16.28 26.16
C MET A 115 34.14 16.11 27.59
N ASP A 116 34.71 15.11 28.27
CA ASP A 116 34.72 14.87 29.72
C ASP A 116 35.34 16.06 30.52
N PRO A 117 35.43 16.02 31.87
CA PRO A 117 34.78 15.15 32.88
C PRO A 117 33.84 15.89 33.87
#